data_AF-A0AAV2QYY8-F1
#
_entry.id   AF-A0AAV2QYY8-F1
#
_cell.length_a   1.000
_cell.length_b   1.000
_cell.length_c   1.000
_cell.angle_alpha   90.00
_cell.angle_beta   90.00
_cell.angle_gamma   90.00
#
_symmetry.space_group_name_H-M   'P 1'
#
loop_
_entity.id
_entity.type
_entity.pdbx_description
1 polymer ?
#
loop_
_entity_poly.entity_id
_entity_poly.type
_entity_poly.pdbx_seq_one_letter_code
_entity_poly.pdbx_strand_id
1 'polypeptide(L)'
;MAGMEENNRTPFQKLFLLIRDWGKKDIKPFGSEGGKLLLNEYFQGKRDFLRDTFSDIDSYLMPRLGDIVEDNDNDGSLRNLRKDFKQHLKSLTELLLDPIHLRLNLKEVTGQKMTAKDFCIYFEECTKLLDNVDWKQPQNLMGMHTSFNCELAKRRAIKMYKSNMEKRINSASTLMTETELNLANEIAAEEARKKFNEICCFT
;
A
#
# COMPACT_ATOMS: atom_id res chain seq x y z
N MET A 1 -3.45 -23.53 -17.39
CA MET A 1 -1.99 -23.30 -17.29
C MET A 1 -1.59 -22.31 -18.37
N ALA A 2 -1.39 -21.06 -17.98
CA ALA A 2 -0.70 -20.04 -18.77
C ALA A 2 -0.08 -19.05 -17.76
N GLY A 3 1.24 -19.10 -17.63
CA GLY A 3 2.07 -17.94 -17.28
C GLY A 3 2.09 -17.39 -15.85
N MET A 4 1.76 -18.16 -14.80
CA MET A 4 2.07 -17.77 -13.41
C MET A 4 3.49 -18.20 -13.03
N GLU A 5 4.50 -17.75 -13.77
CA GLU A 5 5.89 -17.86 -13.32
C GLU A 5 6.54 -16.49 -13.45
N GLU A 6 7.22 -16.11 -12.35
CA GLU A 6 7.94 -14.87 -12.10
C GLU A 6 7.09 -13.64 -11.78
N ASN A 7 6.64 -13.52 -10.53
CA ASN A 7 6.96 -12.34 -9.72
C ASN A 7 6.67 -12.62 -8.24
N ASN A 8 7.73 -12.65 -7.44
CA ASN A 8 7.73 -12.93 -6.00
C ASN A 8 7.16 -11.73 -5.18
N ARG A 9 6.00 -11.19 -5.59
CA ARG A 9 5.39 -9.99 -5.03
C ARG A 9 4.05 -10.32 -4.38
N THR A 10 3.92 -9.93 -3.12
CA THR A 10 2.68 -10.07 -2.35
C THR A 10 1.70 -8.95 -2.70
N PRO A 11 0.37 -9.21 -2.63
CA PRO A 11 -0.66 -8.20 -2.94
C PRO A 11 -0.67 -7.02 -1.96
N PHE A 12 -0.23 -7.23 -0.72
CA PHE A 12 -0.12 -6.20 0.29
C PHE A 12 1.32 -6.06 0.80
N GLN A 13 1.63 -4.88 1.34
CA GLN A 13 2.98 -4.54 1.81
C GLN A 13 3.20 -5.00 3.25
N LYS A 14 2.72 -4.22 4.23
CA LYS A 14 2.97 -4.48 5.65
C LYS A 14 1.67 -4.75 6.40
N LEU A 15 1.62 -5.87 7.12
CA LEU A 15 0.63 -6.12 8.17
C LEU A 15 1.25 -5.82 9.53
N PHE A 16 0.62 -4.96 10.32
CA PHE A 16 1.08 -4.63 11.66
C PHE A 16 0.03 -5.03 12.69
N LEU A 17 0.30 -6.09 13.46
CA LEU A 17 -0.60 -6.62 14.47
C LEU A 17 -0.37 -5.89 15.81
N LEU A 18 -1.29 -5.00 16.17
CA LEU A 18 -1.28 -4.32 17.46
C LEU A 18 -2.13 -5.08 18.47
N ILE A 19 -1.48 -5.77 19.41
CA ILE A 19 -2.16 -6.49 20.49
C ILE A 19 -2.40 -5.52 21.64
N ARG A 20 -3.66 -5.15 21.85
CA ARG A 20 -4.08 -4.24 22.91
C ARG A 20 -4.19 -4.97 24.24
N ASP A 21 -4.06 -4.21 25.33
CA ASP A 21 -4.32 -4.66 26.69
C ASP A 21 -3.56 -5.92 27.10
N TRP A 22 -2.33 -6.06 26.63
CA TRP A 22 -1.47 -7.20 26.95
C TRP A 22 -1.25 -7.27 28.46
N GLY A 23 -1.70 -8.37 29.08
CA GLY A 23 -1.66 -8.54 30.53
C GLY A 23 -0.50 -9.39 31.03
N LYS A 24 0.23 -10.09 30.13
CA LYS A 24 1.21 -11.13 30.49
C LYS A 24 2.65 -10.67 30.22
N LYS A 25 3.02 -9.48 30.72
CA LYS A 25 4.34 -8.88 30.47
C LYS A 25 5.51 -9.74 30.95
N ASP A 26 5.29 -10.53 32.01
CA ASP A 26 6.31 -11.40 32.60
C ASP A 26 6.60 -12.63 31.72
N ILE A 27 5.69 -12.95 30.79
CA ILE A 27 5.87 -14.04 29.81
C ILE A 27 6.45 -13.48 28.52
N LYS A 28 5.91 -12.35 28.02
CA LYS A 28 6.44 -11.64 26.85
C LYS A 28 6.41 -10.14 27.13
N PRO A 29 7.54 -9.44 26.97
CA PRO A 29 7.62 -8.02 27.30
C PRO A 29 6.73 -7.19 26.37
N PHE A 30 6.39 -5.98 26.79
CA PHE A 30 5.70 -5.03 25.91
C PHE A 30 6.56 -4.62 24.72
N GLY A 31 5.92 -4.11 23.68
CA GLY A 31 6.59 -3.59 22.49
C GLY A 31 6.83 -4.62 21.38
N SER A 32 7.68 -4.24 20.43
CA SER A 32 7.98 -5.04 19.24
C SER A 32 8.68 -6.35 19.57
N GLU A 33 9.48 -6.40 20.64
CA GLU A 33 10.22 -7.60 21.04
C GLU A 33 9.26 -8.73 21.43
N GLY A 34 8.37 -8.48 22.40
CA GLY A 34 7.36 -9.47 22.76
C GLY A 34 6.39 -9.78 21.63
N GLY A 35 6.12 -8.79 20.77
CA GLY A 35 5.34 -9.00 19.56
C GLY A 35 5.96 -10.06 18.66
N LYS A 36 7.25 -9.90 18.32
CA LYS A 36 8.00 -10.87 17.51
C LYS A 36 8.03 -12.26 18.15
N LEU A 37 8.20 -12.36 19.47
CA LEU A 37 8.12 -13.64 20.17
C LEU A 37 6.74 -14.29 20.03
N LEU A 38 5.67 -13.50 20.20
CA LEU A 38 4.29 -13.98 20.04
C LEU A 38 4.01 -14.42 18.60
N LEU A 39 4.41 -13.61 17.62
CA LEU A 39 4.26 -13.92 16.21
C LEU A 39 5.04 -15.17 15.82
N ASN A 40 6.24 -15.34 16.37
CA ASN A 40 7.04 -16.53 16.12
C ASN A 40 6.44 -17.79 16.73
N GLU A 41 5.76 -17.71 17.87
CA GLU A 41 5.09 -18.86 18.49
C GLU A 41 3.80 -19.25 17.75
N TYR A 42 2.89 -18.29 17.52
CA TYR A 42 1.56 -18.57 16.97
C TYR A 42 1.58 -18.94 15.49
N PHE A 43 2.60 -18.51 14.76
CA PHE A 43 2.70 -18.73 13.33
C PHE A 43 3.75 -19.78 12.95
N GLN A 44 4.24 -20.64 13.85
CA GLN A 44 5.02 -21.80 13.41
C GLN A 44 4.09 -22.77 12.64
N GLY A 45 4.29 -22.88 11.33
CA GLY A 45 3.60 -23.86 10.47
C GLY A 45 2.26 -23.44 9.84
N LYS A 46 1.77 -22.21 10.08
CA LYS A 46 0.56 -21.66 9.43
C LYS A 46 0.83 -20.38 8.61
N ARG A 47 2.10 -20.16 8.23
CA ARG A 47 2.55 -18.87 7.66
C ARG A 47 2.31 -18.69 6.18
N ASP A 48 2.04 -19.76 5.44
CA ASP A 48 2.17 -19.73 3.99
C ASP A 48 1.22 -18.68 3.40
N PHE A 49 -0.08 -18.74 3.70
CA PHE A 49 -1.04 -17.74 3.22
C PHE A 49 -0.68 -16.30 3.61
N LEU A 50 -0.28 -16.03 4.85
CA LEU A 50 0.01 -14.66 5.28
C LEU A 50 1.31 -14.13 4.65
N ARG A 51 2.31 -14.98 4.48
CA ARG A 51 3.56 -14.64 3.79
C ARG A 51 3.36 -14.46 2.29
N ASP A 52 2.42 -15.19 1.70
CA ASP A 52 2.04 -15.03 0.30
C ASP A 52 1.20 -13.75 0.09
N THR A 53 0.57 -13.24 1.16
CA THR A 53 -0.33 -12.08 1.14
C THR A 53 0.35 -10.77 1.50
N PHE A 54 1.32 -10.78 2.43
CA PHE A 54 2.01 -9.59 2.93
C PHE A 54 3.53 -9.73 2.85
N SER A 55 4.21 -8.71 2.30
CA SER A 55 5.67 -8.69 2.18
C SER A 55 6.38 -8.57 3.54
N ASP A 56 5.70 -7.98 4.52
CA ASP A 56 6.20 -7.80 5.87
C ASP A 56 5.07 -7.97 6.89
N ILE A 57 5.39 -8.61 8.02
CA ILE A 57 4.45 -8.84 9.11
C ILE A 57 5.16 -8.57 10.43
N ASP A 58 4.70 -7.54 11.11
CA ASP A 58 5.20 -7.13 12.42
C ASP A 58 4.09 -7.15 13.45
N SER A 59 4.48 -7.10 14.73
CA SER A 59 3.52 -6.98 15.82
C SER A 59 4.08 -6.21 17.01
N TYR A 60 3.19 -5.70 17.84
CA TYR A 60 3.52 -4.90 19.01
C TYR A 60 2.57 -5.22 20.16
N LEU A 61 3.11 -5.51 21.35
CA LEU A 61 2.31 -5.75 22.54
C LEU A 61 2.12 -4.46 23.34
N MET A 62 0.90 -3.95 23.35
CA MET A 62 0.57 -2.71 24.04
C MET A 62 0.06 -3.00 25.46
N PRO A 63 0.58 -2.30 26.49
CA PRO A 63 0.00 -2.37 27.83
C PRO A 63 -1.44 -1.86 27.86
N ARG A 64 -2.15 -2.17 28.96
CA ARG A 64 -3.46 -1.57 29.26
C ARG A 64 -3.34 -0.06 29.48
N LEU A 65 -4.37 0.69 29.07
CA LEU A 65 -4.45 2.14 29.29
C LEU A 65 -4.53 2.50 30.79
N GLY A 66 -5.14 1.61 31.58
CA GLY A 66 -5.58 1.86 32.95
C GLY A 66 -7.10 1.97 33.02
N ASP A 67 -7.64 2.18 34.23
CA ASP A 67 -9.09 2.12 34.49
C ASP A 67 -9.86 3.35 33.95
N ILE A 68 -9.16 4.34 33.39
CA ILE A 68 -9.75 5.54 32.78
C ILE A 68 -10.67 5.24 31.57
N VAL A 69 -10.58 4.05 30.98
CA VAL A 69 -11.44 3.65 29.87
C VAL A 69 -12.91 3.48 30.31
N GLU A 70 -13.15 3.26 31.60
CA GLU A 70 -14.49 3.07 32.17
C GLU A 70 -15.17 4.38 32.59
N ASP A 71 -14.48 5.52 32.45
CA ASP A 71 -15.00 6.86 32.76
C ASP A 71 -15.62 7.50 31.50
N ASN A 72 -16.94 7.73 31.53
CA ASN A 72 -17.67 8.36 30.43
C ASN A 72 -17.26 9.83 30.20
N ASP A 73 -16.60 10.47 31.17
CA ASP A 73 -16.13 11.86 31.09
C ASP A 73 -14.65 11.95 30.62
N ASN A 74 -14.08 10.86 30.11
CA ASN A 74 -12.71 10.84 29.60
C ASN A 74 -12.56 11.74 28.35
N ASP A 75 -11.80 12.83 28.49
CA ASP A 75 -11.49 13.81 27.45
C ASP A 75 -10.35 13.37 26.50
N GLY A 76 -9.83 12.16 26.67
CA GLY A 76 -8.68 11.64 25.91
C GLY A 76 -7.34 12.21 26.40
N SER A 77 -7.30 12.91 27.53
CA SER A 77 -6.09 13.51 28.07
C SER A 77 -5.06 12.47 28.47
N LEU A 78 -3.80 12.75 28.12
CA LEU A 78 -2.68 11.90 28.49
C LEU A 78 -2.41 11.88 30.00
N ARG A 79 -2.97 12.80 30.79
CA ARG A 79 -2.62 12.97 32.22
C ARG A 79 -2.86 11.70 33.04
N ASN A 80 -4.00 11.07 32.81
CA ASN A 80 -4.50 9.96 33.60
C ASN A 80 -4.15 8.58 33.01
N LEU A 81 -3.47 8.54 31.85
CA LEU A 81 -2.97 7.27 31.30
C LEU A 81 -1.83 6.72 32.17
N ARG A 82 -1.70 5.39 32.21
CA ARG A 82 -0.54 4.76 32.87
C ARG A 82 0.78 5.17 32.24
N LYS A 83 1.83 5.26 33.05
CA LYS A 83 3.17 5.70 32.61
C LYS A 83 3.78 4.77 31.57
N ASP A 84 3.66 3.46 31.76
CA ASP A 84 4.13 2.44 30.81
C ASP A 84 3.37 2.53 29.48
N PHE A 85 2.06 2.76 29.51
CA PHE A 85 1.28 3.02 28.31
C PHE A 85 1.77 4.24 27.54
N LYS A 86 2.01 5.37 28.20
CA LYS A 86 2.54 6.59 27.53
C LYS A 86 3.89 6.33 26.87
N GLN A 87 4.78 5.58 27.54
CA GLN A 87 6.09 5.23 26.99
C GLN A 87 5.96 4.37 25.74
N HIS A 88 5.16 3.31 25.79
CA HIS A 88 4.93 2.44 24.64
C HIS A 88 4.16 3.13 23.51
N LEU A 89 3.24 4.06 23.85
CA LEU A 89 2.55 4.87 22.85
C LEU A 89 3.54 5.72 22.07
N LYS A 90 4.43 6.44 22.78
CA LYS A 90 5.51 7.21 22.15
C LYS A 90 6.36 6.33 21.24
N SER A 91 6.85 5.19 21.74
CA SER A 91 7.70 4.29 20.97
C SER A 91 6.98 3.68 19.75
N LEU A 92 5.69 3.36 19.87
CA LEU A 92 4.88 2.85 18.76
C LEU A 92 4.65 3.95 17.71
N THR A 93 4.34 5.17 18.13
CA THR A 93 4.17 6.30 17.22
C THR A 93 5.46 6.60 16.47
N GLU A 94 6.60 6.63 17.16
CA GLU A 94 7.92 6.80 16.54
C GLU A 94 8.21 5.67 15.55
N LEU A 95 7.91 4.42 15.89
CA LEU A 95 8.11 3.27 14.99
C LEU A 95 7.28 3.37 13.70
N LEU A 96 6.00 3.72 13.81
CA LEU A 96 5.05 3.72 12.69
C LEU A 96 5.15 4.97 11.81
N LEU A 97 5.44 6.12 12.42
CA LEU A 97 5.45 7.43 11.74
C LEU A 97 6.86 7.96 11.51
N ASP A 98 7.88 7.13 11.71
CA ASP A 98 9.26 7.49 11.39
C ASP A 98 9.35 7.95 9.91
N PRO A 99 9.86 9.17 9.63
CA PRO A 99 9.89 9.70 8.27
C PRO A 99 10.68 8.86 7.28
N ILE A 100 11.69 8.13 7.74
CA ILE A 100 12.48 7.23 6.90
C ILE A 100 11.64 6.01 6.56
N HIS A 101 10.98 5.39 7.55
CA HIS A 101 10.06 4.28 7.31
C HIS A 101 8.91 4.67 6.37
N LEU A 102 8.30 5.85 6.53
CA LEU A 102 7.23 6.33 5.65
C LEU A 102 7.71 6.54 4.21
N ARG A 103 8.93 7.04 4.01
CA ARG A 103 9.52 7.24 2.67
C ARG A 103 9.91 5.93 1.98
N LEU A 104 10.31 4.92 2.75
CA LEU A 104 10.65 3.60 2.23
C LEU A 104 9.40 2.76 1.91
N ASN A 105 8.32 2.93 2.68
CA ASN A 105 7.07 2.18 2.54
C ASN A 105 5.97 2.99 1.85
N LEU A 106 6.29 3.60 0.70
CA LEU A 106 5.28 4.25 -0.13
C LEU A 106 4.24 3.22 -0.59
N LYS A 107 2.97 3.64 -0.69
CA LYS A 107 1.92 2.74 -1.15
C LYS A 107 2.23 2.26 -2.56
N GLU A 108 2.31 0.94 -2.70
CA GLU A 108 2.45 0.26 -3.96
C GLU A 108 1.22 -0.61 -4.24
N VAL A 109 0.85 -0.66 -5.51
CA VAL A 109 -0.10 -1.62 -6.09
C VAL A 109 0.58 -2.19 -7.31
N THR A 110 0.67 -3.52 -7.39
CA THR A 110 1.42 -4.26 -8.42
C THR A 110 2.86 -3.78 -8.64
N GLY A 111 3.54 -3.43 -7.54
CA GLY A 111 4.93 -2.95 -7.56
C GLY A 111 5.07 -1.54 -8.13
N GLN A 112 3.96 -0.83 -8.36
CA GLN A 112 3.98 0.57 -8.79
C GLN A 112 3.62 1.49 -7.63
N LYS A 113 4.49 2.47 -7.37
CA LYS A 113 4.22 3.53 -6.40
C LYS A 113 3.00 4.33 -6.82
N MET A 114 2.12 4.63 -5.86
CA MET A 114 0.91 5.39 -6.07
C MET A 114 1.13 6.85 -5.70
N THR A 115 0.64 7.75 -6.55
CA THR A 115 0.43 9.15 -6.14
C THR A 115 -0.89 9.27 -5.37
N ALA A 116 -1.09 10.36 -4.63
CA ALA A 116 -2.38 10.61 -3.97
C ALA A 116 -3.56 10.61 -4.96
N LYS A 117 -3.37 11.15 -6.17
CA LYS A 117 -4.38 11.13 -7.24
C LYS A 117 -4.69 9.71 -7.70
N ASP A 118 -3.66 8.88 -7.92
CA ASP A 118 -3.86 7.48 -8.29
C ASP A 118 -4.61 6.72 -7.18
N PHE A 119 -4.33 7.04 -5.92
CA PHE A 119 -4.97 6.43 -4.77
C PHE A 119 -6.46 6.78 -4.64
N CYS A 120 -6.84 8.04 -4.88
CA CYS A 120 -8.27 8.42 -4.91
C CYS A 120 -9.02 7.63 -5.98
N ILE A 121 -8.45 7.51 -7.18
CA ILE A 121 -9.09 6.77 -8.27
C ILE A 121 -9.17 5.27 -7.95
N TYR A 122 -8.13 4.71 -7.36
CA TYR A 122 -8.15 3.33 -6.85
C TYR A 122 -9.28 3.11 -5.87
N PHE A 123 -9.43 4.01 -4.91
CA PHE A 123 -10.46 3.91 -3.88
C PHE A 123 -11.87 3.98 -4.48
N GLU A 124 -12.11 4.88 -5.43
CA GLU A 124 -13.38 4.98 -6.16
C GLU A 124 -13.72 3.69 -6.93
N GLU A 125 -12.75 3.13 -7.66
CA GLU A 125 -12.95 1.88 -8.40
C GLU A 125 -13.20 0.71 -7.45
N CYS A 126 -12.43 0.58 -6.36
CA CYS A 126 -12.67 -0.42 -5.33
C CYS A 126 -14.09 -0.31 -4.74
N THR A 127 -14.56 0.91 -4.45
CA THR A 127 -15.88 1.13 -3.84
C THR A 127 -17.00 0.69 -4.78
N LYS A 128 -16.99 1.14 -6.05
CA LYS A 128 -17.99 0.72 -7.06
C LYS A 128 -18.07 -0.79 -7.20
N LEU A 129 -16.94 -1.47 -7.03
CA LEU A 129 -16.88 -2.90 -7.15
C LEU A 129 -17.43 -3.59 -5.91
N LEU A 130 -17.11 -3.13 -4.71
CA LEU A 130 -17.70 -3.63 -3.47
C LEU A 130 -19.23 -3.48 -3.44
N ASP A 131 -19.78 -2.43 -4.05
CA ASP A 131 -21.23 -2.24 -4.21
C ASP A 131 -21.88 -3.34 -5.05
N ASN A 132 -21.12 -3.99 -5.94
CA ASN A 132 -21.59 -5.04 -6.84
C ASN A 132 -21.08 -6.45 -6.48
N VAL A 133 -20.34 -6.60 -5.37
CA VAL A 133 -19.81 -7.89 -4.92
C VAL A 133 -20.92 -8.68 -4.24
N ASP A 134 -21.14 -9.92 -4.71
CA ASP A 134 -21.87 -10.91 -3.92
C ASP A 134 -20.97 -11.37 -2.76
N TRP A 135 -21.24 -10.85 -1.56
CA TRP A 135 -20.52 -11.19 -0.34
C TRP A 135 -20.59 -12.67 0.03
N LYS A 136 -21.44 -13.46 -0.63
CA LYS A 136 -21.48 -14.93 -0.49
C LYS A 136 -20.34 -15.63 -1.23
N GLN A 137 -19.69 -14.97 -2.20
CA GLN A 137 -18.54 -15.50 -2.94
C GLN A 137 -17.43 -14.44 -3.10
N PRO A 138 -16.41 -14.41 -2.23
CA PRO A 138 -15.35 -13.39 -2.24
C PRO A 138 -14.35 -13.48 -3.42
N GLN A 139 -14.68 -14.17 -4.51
CA GLN A 139 -13.74 -14.48 -5.60
C GLN A 139 -13.42 -13.30 -6.54
N ASN A 140 -14.17 -12.19 -6.47
CA ASN A 140 -14.07 -11.11 -7.46
C ASN A 140 -12.85 -10.17 -7.29
N LEU A 141 -12.14 -10.19 -6.15
CA LEU A 141 -11.15 -9.16 -5.84
C LEU A 141 -9.90 -9.18 -6.75
N MET A 142 -9.46 -10.36 -7.20
CA MET A 142 -8.25 -10.49 -8.04
C MET A 142 -8.46 -9.92 -9.45
N GLY A 143 -9.55 -10.28 -10.12
CA GLY A 143 -9.89 -9.73 -11.45
C GLY A 143 -10.12 -8.22 -11.41
N MET A 144 -10.64 -7.71 -10.29
CA MET A 144 -10.76 -6.28 -10.04
C MET A 144 -9.42 -5.58 -9.93
N HIS A 145 -8.48 -6.16 -9.17
CA HIS A 145 -7.11 -5.66 -9.09
C HIS A 145 -6.48 -5.57 -10.48
N THR A 146 -6.57 -6.62 -11.29
CA THR A 146 -6.09 -6.63 -12.67
C THR A 146 -6.73 -5.52 -13.52
N SER A 147 -8.05 -5.38 -13.48
CA SER A 147 -8.76 -4.33 -14.24
C SER A 147 -8.33 -2.92 -13.83
N PHE A 148 -8.21 -2.67 -12.53
CA PHE A 148 -7.73 -1.38 -12.03
C PHE A 148 -6.29 -1.09 -12.50
N ASN A 149 -5.41 -2.08 -12.42
CA ASN A 149 -4.02 -1.94 -12.84
C ASN A 149 -3.92 -1.59 -14.32
N CYS A 150 -4.72 -2.23 -15.17
CA CYS A 150 -4.81 -1.91 -16.59
C CYS A 150 -5.26 -0.46 -16.83
N GLU A 151 -6.28 0.00 -16.12
CA GLU A 151 -6.76 1.37 -16.25
C GLU A 151 -5.73 2.40 -15.72
N LEU A 152 -5.03 2.10 -14.63
CA LEU A 152 -3.94 2.92 -14.12
C LEU A 152 -2.77 2.99 -15.10
N ALA A 153 -2.37 1.86 -15.67
CA ALA A 153 -1.35 1.77 -16.72
C ALA A 153 -1.70 2.66 -17.91
N LYS A 154 -2.93 2.55 -18.40
CA LYS A 154 -3.45 3.34 -19.52
C LYS A 154 -3.41 4.83 -19.22
N ARG A 155 -3.89 5.26 -18.05
CA ARG A 155 -3.87 6.67 -17.65
C ARG A 155 -2.46 7.24 -17.60
N ARG A 156 -1.51 6.48 -17.05
CA ARG A 156 -0.10 6.88 -16.97
C ARG A 156 0.55 6.97 -18.35
N ALA A 157 0.31 6.00 -19.22
CA ALA A 157 0.78 6.01 -20.59
C ALA A 157 0.25 7.24 -21.37
N ILE A 158 -1.05 7.52 -21.28
CA ILE A 158 -1.67 8.69 -21.93
C ILE A 158 -1.09 10.01 -21.37
N LYS A 159 -0.91 10.10 -20.06
CA LYS A 159 -0.30 11.28 -19.43
C LYS A 159 1.13 11.50 -19.92
N MET A 160 1.92 10.43 -20.04
CA MET A 160 3.29 10.48 -20.56
C MET A 160 3.31 10.92 -22.01
N TYR A 161 2.47 10.33 -22.86
CA TYR A 161 2.30 10.72 -24.26
C TYR A 161 2.03 12.23 -24.38
N LYS A 162 1.00 12.73 -23.67
CA LYS A 162 0.63 14.15 -23.70
C LYS A 162 1.78 15.06 -23.27
N SER A 163 2.44 14.72 -22.17
CA SER A 163 3.57 15.51 -21.67
C SER A 163 4.76 15.50 -22.65
N ASN A 164 5.05 14.37 -23.29
CA ASN A 164 6.15 14.28 -24.25
C ASN A 164 5.84 15.04 -25.54
N MET A 165 4.60 14.97 -26.02
CA MET A 165 4.15 15.77 -27.17
C MET A 165 4.21 17.27 -26.87
N GLU A 166 3.66 17.71 -25.73
CA GLU A 166 3.70 19.11 -25.30
C GLU A 166 5.14 19.62 -25.18
N LYS A 167 6.06 18.84 -24.59
CA LYS A 167 7.48 19.22 -24.49
C LYS A 167 8.11 19.39 -25.86
N ARG A 168 7.89 18.46 -26.79
CA ARG A 168 8.47 18.51 -28.14
C ARG A 168 7.95 19.71 -28.91
N ILE A 169 6.64 19.94 -28.88
CA ILE A 169 5.99 21.11 -29.50
C ILE A 169 6.53 22.42 -28.90
N ASN A 170 6.59 22.52 -27.57
CA ASN A 170 7.06 23.74 -26.90
C ASN A 170 8.58 23.97 -27.04
N SER A 171 9.35 22.92 -27.29
CA SER A 171 10.79 23.03 -27.55
C SER A 171 11.13 23.41 -28.98
N ALA A 172 10.15 23.34 -29.90
CA ALA A 172 10.36 23.73 -31.28
C ALA A 172 10.51 25.26 -31.37
N SER A 173 11.63 25.71 -31.94
CA SER A 173 11.89 27.15 -32.15
C SER A 173 10.98 27.78 -33.21
N THR A 174 10.39 26.94 -34.07
CA THR A 174 9.51 27.33 -35.17
C THR A 174 8.31 26.38 -35.23
N LEU A 175 7.30 26.72 -36.04
CA LEU A 175 6.19 25.82 -36.30
C LEU A 175 6.72 24.50 -36.87
N MET A 176 6.32 23.37 -36.27
CA MET A 176 6.73 22.05 -36.74
C MET A 176 6.08 21.75 -38.09
N THR A 177 6.84 21.15 -38.99
CA THR A 177 6.33 20.57 -40.23
C THR A 177 5.50 19.30 -39.93
N GLU A 178 4.67 18.87 -40.89
CA GLU A 178 3.85 17.67 -40.74
C GLU A 178 4.70 16.41 -40.50
N THR A 179 5.84 16.30 -41.16
CA THR A 179 6.78 15.18 -41.01
C THR A 179 7.41 15.15 -39.63
N GLU A 180 7.84 16.31 -39.10
CA GLU A 180 8.38 16.43 -37.74
C GLU A 180 7.33 16.12 -36.68
N LEU A 181 6.09 16.57 -36.88
CA LEU A 181 4.98 16.30 -35.97
C LEU A 181 4.63 14.80 -35.96
N ASN A 182 4.58 14.16 -37.13
CA ASN A 182 4.31 12.73 -37.24
C ASN A 182 5.40 11.89 -36.57
N LEU A 183 6.68 12.25 -36.78
CA LEU A 183 7.79 11.58 -36.11
C LEU A 183 7.73 11.76 -34.59
N ALA A 184 7.42 12.96 -34.11
CA ALA A 184 7.27 13.23 -32.68
C ALA A 184 6.12 12.40 -32.07
N ASN A 185 5.00 12.29 -32.78
CA ASN A 185 3.86 11.46 -32.41
C ASN A 185 4.24 9.97 -32.33
N GLU A 186 4.92 9.43 -33.34
CA GLU A 186 5.36 8.03 -33.34
C GLU A 186 6.26 7.70 -32.15
N ILE A 187 7.25 8.55 -31.87
CA ILE A 187 8.17 8.36 -30.75
C ILE A 187 7.41 8.43 -29.41
N ALA A 188 6.58 9.46 -29.20
CA ALA A 188 5.83 9.61 -27.97
C ALA A 188 4.84 8.46 -27.75
N ALA A 189 4.21 7.97 -28.82
CA ALA A 189 3.29 6.85 -28.78
C ALA A 189 4.00 5.53 -28.47
N GLU A 190 5.20 5.32 -29.00
CA GLU A 190 6.01 4.13 -28.72
C GLU A 190 6.48 4.11 -27.27
N GLU A 191 6.97 5.24 -26.75
CA GLU A 191 7.32 5.39 -25.34
C GLU A 191 6.10 5.09 -24.45
N ALA A 192 4.92 5.63 -24.80
CA ALA A 192 3.68 5.39 -24.06
C ALA A 192 3.24 3.93 -24.07
N ARG A 193 3.31 3.24 -25.23
CA ARG A 193 3.02 1.81 -25.34
C ARG A 193 3.98 0.97 -24.49
N LYS A 194 5.27 1.27 -24.55
CA LYS A 194 6.28 0.62 -23.71
C LYS A 194 5.94 0.80 -22.23
N LYS A 195 5.57 2.01 -21.82
CA LYS A 195 5.19 2.30 -20.43
C LYS A 195 3.91 1.57 -19.99
N PHE A 196 2.93 1.46 -20.89
CA PHE A 196 1.72 0.68 -20.65
C PHE A 196 2.05 -0.79 -20.42
N ASN A 197 2.82 -1.39 -21.33
CA ASN A 197 3.22 -2.81 -21.25
C ASN A 197 4.06 -3.07 -20.00
N GLU A 198 4.98 -2.17 -19.63
CA GLU A 198 5.71 -2.26 -18.36
C GLU A 198 4.79 -2.33 -17.15
N ILE A 199 3.59 -1.77 -17.16
CA ILE A 199 2.69 -1.77 -15.99
C ILE A 199 1.67 -2.91 -16.09
N CYS A 200 1.18 -3.21 -17.29
CA CYS A 200 0.19 -4.26 -17.55
C CYS A 200 0.79 -5.68 -17.63
N CYS A 201 2.05 -5.86 -18.02
CA CYS A 201 2.67 -7.20 -18.01
C CYS A 201 2.91 -7.75 -16.59
N PHE A 202 2.61 -6.95 -15.54
CA PHE A 202 2.62 -7.37 -14.13
C PHE A 202 1.24 -7.84 -13.62
N THR A 203 0.27 -8.08 -14.50
CA THR A 203 -1.04 -8.65 -14.17
C THR A 203 -1.30 -9.93 -14.94
#